data_AF-S9SAB9-F1
#
_entry.id   AF-S9SAB9-F1
#
_cell.length_a   1.000
_cell.length_b   1.000
_cell.length_c   1.000
_cell.angle_alpha   90.00
_cell.angle_beta   90.00
_cell.angle_gamma   90.00
#
_symmetry.space_group_name_H-M   'P 1'
#
loop_
_entity.id
_entity.type
_entity.pdbx_description
1 polymer ?
#
loop_
_entity_poly.entity_id
_entity_poly.type
_entity_poly.pdbx_seq_one_letter_code
_entity_poly.pdbx_strand_id
1 'polypeptide(L)'
;MTVLLPEYRQIELYSKKKSLAIAEDAEAERAEATRTCAVLSDAFGALDAALGDPLDDPDPMAAWRKYQRLDRTSAVGKLTAEAYRALRVFRAALSHETGRVETRNGLIKATATVEQTALSIRITKIGADLLDSFVAYRLGIDRLPYSETYGAAMLCRYWSDISDEIRWYYDEDRVLFQFRDEFGLNRHFRFECDNPRFSVGTDHIRFDLGEIYTDPLRYPIDLYAVINTQLHIVPVEALSAGKLALDQLPRWQARLSDGLTLPASYRLRFTREVMAQGLPMT
;
A
#
# COMPACT_ATOMS: atom_id res chain seq x y z
N MET A 1 12.22 17.35 -5.30
CA MET A 1 11.08 16.54 -4.84
C MET A 1 11.37 16.08 -3.43
N THR A 2 10.56 16.49 -2.46
CA THR A 2 10.59 15.92 -1.12
C THR A 2 9.78 14.63 -1.18
N VAL A 3 10.44 13.48 -1.11
CA VAL A 3 9.77 12.17 -1.10
C VAL A 3 9.18 12.00 0.30
N LEU A 4 7.86 12.17 0.43
CA LEU A 4 7.14 11.78 1.64
C LEU A 4 6.90 10.28 1.54
N LEU A 5 7.80 9.49 2.13
CA LEU A 5 7.60 8.06 2.24
C LEU A 5 6.39 7.79 3.15
N PRO A 6 5.47 6.88 2.79
CA PRO A 6 4.42 6.50 3.72
C PRO A 6 5.06 5.90 4.97
N GLU A 7 4.78 6.49 6.15
CA GLU A 7 5.35 6.05 7.44
C GLU A 7 4.61 4.83 8.02
N TYR A 8 3.36 4.61 7.59
CA TYR A 8 2.47 3.60 8.17
C TYR A 8 1.83 2.71 7.11
N ARG A 9 1.65 1.43 7.43
CA ARG A 9 0.99 0.45 6.56
C ARG A 9 0.14 -0.53 7.37
N GLN A 10 -1.12 -0.74 6.99
CA GLN A 10 -1.96 -1.75 7.64
C GLN A 10 -1.48 -3.17 7.32
N ILE A 11 -1.55 -4.03 8.33
CA ILE A 11 -1.35 -5.47 8.21
C ILE A 11 -2.50 -6.23 8.88
N GLU A 12 -3.01 -7.23 8.18
CA GLU A 12 -3.99 -8.15 8.76
C GLU A 12 -3.27 -9.43 9.21
N LEU A 13 -3.17 -9.62 10.53
CA LEU A 13 -2.63 -10.86 11.08
C LEU A 13 -3.64 -12.01 10.98
N TYR A 14 -4.94 -11.69 10.91
CA TYR A 14 -6.05 -12.64 10.99
C TYR A 14 -7.29 -12.18 10.22
N SER A 15 -8.06 -13.11 9.66
CA SER A 15 -9.39 -12.82 9.09
C SER A 15 -10.45 -12.66 10.20
N LYS A 16 -10.52 -11.49 10.85
CA LYS A 16 -11.54 -11.18 11.88
C LYS A 16 -12.36 -9.93 11.52
N LYS A 17 -13.62 -9.92 12.01
CA LYS A 17 -14.51 -8.75 11.96
C LYS A 17 -13.86 -7.55 12.67
N LYS A 18 -14.17 -6.35 12.18
CA LYS A 18 -13.61 -5.09 12.69
C LYS A 18 -13.86 -4.94 14.18
N SER A 19 -12.85 -4.43 14.89
CA SER A 19 -12.95 -3.96 16.27
C SER A 19 -13.02 -2.44 16.38
N LEU A 20 -12.73 -1.69 15.31
CA LEU A 20 -12.60 -0.22 15.35
C LEU A 20 -13.75 0.50 14.64
N ALA A 21 -14.20 1.62 15.22
CA ALA A 21 -15.16 2.56 14.64
C ALA A 21 -14.42 3.81 14.09
N ILE A 22 -14.88 4.35 12.96
CA ILE A 22 -14.25 5.47 12.24
C ILE A 22 -15.32 6.44 11.70
N ALA A 23 -15.15 7.75 11.93
CA ALA A 23 -16.12 8.81 11.55
C ALA A 23 -16.20 9.09 10.04
N GLU A 24 -17.40 9.19 9.44
CA GLU A 24 -17.67 9.33 7.99
C GLU A 24 -17.37 10.73 7.38
N ASP A 25 -16.76 10.76 6.18
CA ASP A 25 -16.51 11.99 5.40
C ASP A 25 -16.28 11.68 3.89
N ALA A 26 -17.37 11.68 3.11
CA ALA A 26 -17.34 11.27 1.70
C ALA A 26 -16.73 12.33 0.75
N GLU A 27 -16.80 13.61 1.11
CA GLU A 27 -16.28 14.70 0.26
C GLU A 27 -14.76 14.73 0.31
N ALA A 28 -14.18 14.60 1.50
CA ALA A 28 -12.73 14.49 1.66
C ALA A 28 -12.15 13.28 0.92
N GLU A 29 -12.84 12.14 0.93
CA GLU A 29 -12.42 10.91 0.25
C GLU A 29 -12.33 11.05 -1.28
N ARG A 30 -13.27 11.76 -1.89
CA ARG A 30 -13.26 11.99 -3.35
C ARG A 30 -12.16 12.97 -3.76
N ALA A 31 -11.97 14.03 -2.98
CA ALA A 31 -10.91 15.01 -3.23
C ALA A 31 -9.52 14.36 -3.14
N GLU A 32 -9.32 13.46 -2.18
CA GLU A 32 -8.05 12.76 -1.98
C GLU A 32 -7.70 11.80 -3.12
N ALA A 33 -8.67 11.04 -3.64
CA ALA A 33 -8.39 10.15 -4.77
C ALA A 33 -8.03 10.90 -6.04
N THR A 34 -8.68 12.02 -6.30
CA THR A 34 -8.35 12.87 -7.45
C THR A 34 -6.91 13.37 -7.36
N ARG A 35 -6.52 13.88 -6.18
CA ARG A 35 -5.12 14.28 -5.92
C ARG A 35 -4.15 13.11 -6.10
N THR A 36 -4.49 11.95 -5.56
CA THR A 36 -3.63 10.76 -5.63
C THR A 36 -3.40 10.31 -7.07
N CYS A 37 -4.46 10.26 -7.89
CA CYS A 37 -4.31 9.91 -9.30
C CYS A 37 -3.46 10.92 -10.07
N ALA A 38 -3.57 12.22 -9.75
CA ALA A 38 -2.71 13.24 -10.36
C ALA A 38 -1.24 13.00 -10.02
N VAL A 39 -0.91 12.78 -8.74
CA VAL A 39 0.45 12.42 -8.29
C VAL A 39 0.98 11.19 -9.03
N LEU A 40 0.17 10.14 -9.17
CA LEU A 40 0.58 8.93 -9.89
C LEU A 40 0.77 9.16 -11.39
N SER A 41 0.00 10.05 -12.01
CA SER A 41 0.25 10.45 -13.40
C SER A 41 1.53 11.26 -13.56
N ASP A 42 1.89 12.08 -12.58
CA ASP A 42 3.17 12.79 -12.58
C ASP A 42 4.34 11.81 -12.38
N ALA A 43 4.19 10.85 -11.47
CA ALA A 43 5.15 9.76 -11.27
C ALA A 43 5.32 8.92 -12.55
N PHE A 44 4.22 8.64 -13.28
CA PHE A 44 4.28 8.03 -14.60
C PHE A 44 5.12 8.86 -15.56
N GLY A 45 4.86 10.17 -15.68
CA GLY A 45 5.61 11.04 -16.59
C GLY A 45 7.10 11.12 -16.25
N ALA A 46 7.43 11.19 -14.96
CA ALA A 46 8.83 11.19 -14.50
C ALA A 46 9.54 9.87 -14.83
N LEU A 47 8.88 8.73 -14.61
CA LEU A 47 9.43 7.43 -14.95
C LEU A 47 9.56 7.25 -16.48
N ASP A 48 8.55 7.68 -17.22
CA ASP A 48 8.51 7.61 -18.67
C ASP A 48 9.67 8.38 -19.32
N ALA A 49 9.90 9.61 -18.89
CA ALA A 49 11.00 10.44 -19.35
C ALA A 49 12.39 9.86 -19.00
N ALA A 50 12.50 9.13 -17.89
CA ALA A 50 13.74 8.49 -17.51
C ALA A 50 14.04 7.21 -18.30
N LEU A 51 13.02 6.61 -18.92
CA LEU A 51 13.13 5.36 -19.69
C LEU A 51 13.35 5.60 -21.21
N GLY A 52 13.66 6.83 -21.61
CA GLY A 52 13.93 7.22 -22.99
C GLY A 52 13.04 8.39 -23.43
N ASP A 53 12.80 8.50 -24.74
CA ASP A 53 11.99 9.59 -25.29
C ASP A 53 10.60 9.61 -24.65
N PRO A 54 10.16 10.76 -24.08
CA PRO A 54 8.83 10.90 -23.51
C PRO A 54 7.74 10.57 -24.53
N LEU A 55 6.62 10.04 -24.04
CA LEU A 55 5.43 9.84 -24.86
C LEU A 55 4.82 11.20 -25.24
N ASP A 56 5.19 11.72 -26.40
CA ASP A 56 4.55 12.88 -27.04
C ASP A 56 3.44 12.49 -28.04
N ASP A 57 3.23 11.18 -28.22
CA ASP A 57 2.31 10.65 -29.23
C ASP A 57 0.85 10.73 -28.75
N PRO A 58 -0.08 11.33 -29.52
CA PRO A 58 -1.52 11.23 -29.26
C PRO A 58 -2.06 9.80 -29.37
N ASP A 59 -1.25 8.84 -29.86
CA ASP A 59 -1.64 7.44 -29.94
C ASP A 59 -1.93 6.84 -28.54
N PRO A 60 -3.18 6.40 -28.30
CA PRO A 60 -3.58 5.79 -27.03
C PRO A 60 -2.78 4.52 -26.67
N MET A 61 -2.12 3.88 -27.65
CA MET A 61 -1.28 2.69 -27.47
C MET A 61 0.20 2.98 -27.26
N ALA A 62 0.64 4.25 -27.31
CA ALA A 62 2.06 4.59 -27.21
C ALA A 62 2.70 4.08 -25.91
N ALA A 63 2.00 4.25 -24.78
CA ALA A 63 2.44 3.74 -23.49
C ALA A 63 2.59 2.20 -23.47
N TRP A 64 1.70 1.47 -24.16
CA TRP A 64 1.78 0.02 -24.27
C TRP A 64 3.02 -0.43 -25.03
N ARG A 65 3.24 0.16 -26.22
CA ARG A 65 4.36 -0.21 -27.08
C ARG A 65 5.70 0.10 -26.42
N LYS A 66 5.78 1.21 -25.68
CA LYS A 66 6.96 1.53 -24.88
C LYS A 66 7.17 0.49 -23.78
N TYR A 67 6.13 0.14 -23.03
CA TYR A 67 6.20 -0.95 -22.05
C TYR A 67 6.75 -2.24 -22.69
N GLN A 68 6.22 -2.68 -23.83
CA GLN A 68 6.68 -3.91 -24.50
C GLN A 68 8.18 -3.90 -24.82
N ARG A 69 8.77 -2.73 -25.08
CA ARG A 69 10.18 -2.55 -25.42
C ARG A 69 11.12 -2.35 -24.22
N LEU A 70 10.59 -2.18 -23.01
CA LEU A 70 11.43 -1.98 -21.82
C LEU A 70 12.38 -3.15 -21.59
N ASP A 71 13.62 -2.84 -21.22
CA ASP A 71 14.62 -3.84 -20.85
C ASP A 71 14.21 -4.54 -19.54
N ARG A 72 14.22 -5.87 -19.60
CA ARG A 72 13.85 -6.79 -18.50
C ARG A 72 14.94 -7.82 -18.23
N THR A 73 16.18 -7.54 -18.65
CA THR A 73 17.31 -8.44 -18.43
C THR A 73 17.77 -8.43 -16.97
N SER A 74 17.74 -7.27 -16.31
CA SER A 74 18.09 -7.12 -14.89
C SER A 74 16.86 -7.17 -13.96
N ALA A 75 17.10 -7.43 -12.67
CA ALA A 75 16.06 -7.40 -11.64
C ALA A 75 15.43 -5.99 -11.54
N VAL A 76 16.26 -4.95 -11.58
CA VAL A 76 15.81 -3.55 -11.58
C VAL A 76 14.93 -3.27 -12.80
N GLY A 77 15.32 -3.73 -14.00
CA GLY A 77 14.54 -3.55 -15.22
C GLY A 77 13.16 -4.21 -15.14
N LYS A 78 13.09 -5.45 -14.65
CA LYS A 78 11.81 -6.17 -14.43
C LYS A 78 10.88 -5.42 -13.48
N LEU A 79 11.38 -5.01 -12.32
CA LEU A 79 10.60 -4.25 -11.33
C LEU A 79 10.14 -2.90 -11.89
N THR A 80 11.02 -2.21 -12.61
CA THR A 80 10.70 -0.92 -13.24
C THR A 80 9.60 -1.06 -14.29
N ALA A 81 9.64 -2.13 -15.10
CA ALA A 81 8.63 -2.39 -16.11
C ALA A 81 7.25 -2.67 -15.50
N GLU A 82 7.17 -3.42 -14.39
CA GLU A 82 5.90 -3.67 -13.72
C GLU A 82 5.33 -2.42 -13.04
N ALA A 83 6.17 -1.58 -12.42
CA ALA A 83 5.75 -0.29 -11.90
C ALA A 83 5.22 0.64 -13.00
N TYR A 84 5.93 0.70 -14.13
CA TYR A 84 5.47 1.44 -15.33
C TYR A 84 4.11 0.95 -15.81
N ARG A 85 3.90 -0.37 -15.87
CA ARG A 85 2.65 -1.00 -16.29
C ARG A 85 1.48 -0.65 -15.36
N ALA A 86 1.71 -0.62 -14.04
CA ALA A 86 0.71 -0.20 -13.07
C ALA A 86 0.37 1.30 -13.22
N LEU A 87 1.39 2.16 -13.34
CA LEU A 87 1.24 3.62 -13.48
C LEU A 87 0.50 4.02 -14.78
N ARG A 88 0.71 3.27 -15.87
CA ARG A 88 -0.01 3.46 -17.15
C ARG A 88 -1.53 3.48 -16.98
N VAL A 89 -2.09 2.71 -16.04
CA VAL A 89 -3.54 2.66 -15.83
C VAL A 89 -4.05 3.99 -15.27
N PHE A 90 -3.32 4.60 -14.33
CA PHE A 90 -3.68 5.91 -13.78
C PHE A 90 -3.56 7.02 -14.83
N ARG A 91 -2.49 6.98 -15.65
CA ARG A 91 -2.33 7.89 -16.78
C ARG A 91 -3.53 7.80 -17.73
N ALA A 92 -3.88 6.59 -18.18
CA ALA A 92 -5.02 6.37 -19.08
C ALA A 92 -6.34 6.81 -18.46
N ALA A 93 -6.56 6.56 -17.16
CA ALA A 93 -7.77 6.98 -16.46
C ALA A 93 -7.93 8.51 -16.37
N LEU A 94 -6.83 9.28 -16.43
CA LEU A 94 -6.87 10.75 -16.40
C LEU A 94 -6.86 11.40 -17.79
N SER A 95 -6.22 10.77 -18.78
CA SER A 95 -6.03 11.38 -20.10
C SER A 95 -6.94 10.85 -21.20
N HIS A 96 -7.52 9.65 -21.05
CA HIS A 96 -8.39 9.06 -22.05
C HIS A 96 -9.85 9.49 -21.87
N GLU A 97 -10.61 9.61 -22.96
CA GLU A 97 -12.03 10.04 -22.93
C GLU A 97 -12.94 9.14 -22.09
N THR A 98 -12.63 7.84 -22.05
CA THR A 98 -13.34 6.83 -21.24
C THR A 98 -12.83 6.77 -19.80
N GLY A 99 -11.83 7.58 -19.46
CA GLY A 99 -11.15 7.56 -18.17
C GLY A 99 -12.09 7.89 -17.01
N ARG A 100 -11.97 7.13 -15.92
CA ARG A 100 -12.75 7.32 -14.69
C ARG A 100 -11.88 7.07 -13.47
N VAL A 101 -12.03 7.95 -12.48
CA VAL A 101 -11.42 7.84 -11.15
C VAL A 101 -12.54 7.90 -10.10
N GLU A 102 -12.58 6.90 -9.23
CA GLU A 102 -13.59 6.77 -8.18
C GLU A 102 -12.93 6.41 -6.85
N THR A 103 -13.52 6.84 -5.73
CA THR A 103 -13.18 6.35 -4.39
C THR A 103 -14.34 5.57 -3.83
N ARG A 104 -14.07 4.39 -3.25
CA ARG A 104 -15.07 3.64 -2.49
C ARG A 104 -14.42 2.90 -1.34
N ASN A 105 -14.90 3.12 -0.12
CA ASN A 105 -14.41 2.48 1.10
C ASN A 105 -12.89 2.63 1.28
N GLY A 106 -12.33 3.80 0.95
CA GLY A 106 -10.89 4.08 1.01
C GLY A 106 -10.03 3.48 -0.11
N LEU A 107 -10.63 2.75 -1.07
CA LEU A 107 -9.94 2.29 -2.27
C LEU A 107 -10.09 3.30 -3.40
N ILE A 108 -8.96 3.57 -4.06
CA ILE A 108 -8.88 4.38 -5.27
C ILE A 108 -8.99 3.45 -6.46
N LYS A 109 -10.00 3.69 -7.29
CA LYS A 109 -10.24 2.94 -8.53
C LYS A 109 -9.97 3.84 -9.73
N ALA A 110 -9.06 3.40 -10.58
CA ALA A 110 -8.78 4.03 -11.87
C ALA A 110 -9.11 3.05 -12.99
N THR A 111 -9.91 3.48 -13.96
CA THR A 111 -10.32 2.66 -15.10
C THR A 111 -10.31 3.44 -16.40
N ALA A 112 -10.02 2.76 -17.51
CA ALA A 112 -10.17 3.28 -18.86
C ALA A 112 -10.42 2.12 -19.84
N THR A 113 -10.96 2.41 -21.01
CA THR A 113 -11.02 1.46 -22.14
C THR A 113 -10.25 2.08 -23.28
N VAL A 114 -9.14 1.45 -23.67
CA VAL A 114 -8.20 1.99 -24.66
C VAL A 114 -8.07 0.96 -25.78
N GLU A 115 -8.44 1.32 -27.01
CA GLU A 115 -8.40 0.41 -28.17
C GLU A 115 -9.01 -0.98 -27.87
N GLN A 116 -10.24 -1.00 -27.37
CA GLN A 116 -10.99 -2.21 -26.96
C GLN A 116 -10.41 -2.99 -25.77
N THR A 117 -9.32 -2.51 -25.16
CA THR A 117 -8.73 -3.10 -23.96
C THR A 117 -9.22 -2.36 -22.73
N ALA A 118 -9.85 -3.09 -21.80
CA ALA A 118 -10.18 -2.53 -20.49
C ALA A 118 -8.91 -2.48 -19.61
N LEU A 119 -8.71 -1.34 -18.96
CA LEU A 119 -7.68 -1.11 -17.96
C LEU A 119 -8.38 -0.82 -16.63
N SER A 120 -7.95 -1.48 -15.57
CA SER A 120 -8.53 -1.29 -14.24
C SER A 120 -7.50 -1.56 -13.16
N ILE A 121 -7.39 -0.63 -12.21
CA ILE A 121 -6.64 -0.83 -10.98
C ILE A 121 -7.46 -0.33 -9.79
N ARG A 122 -7.50 -1.12 -8.72
CA ARG A 122 -8.01 -0.71 -7.41
C ARG A 122 -6.89 -0.84 -6.41
N ILE A 123 -6.51 0.26 -5.80
CA ILE A 123 -5.37 0.34 -4.89
C ILE A 123 -5.77 1.10 -3.62
N THR A 124 -5.14 0.80 -2.49
CA THR A 124 -5.23 1.66 -1.31
C THR A 124 -4.45 2.96 -1.53
N LYS A 125 -4.71 3.98 -0.70
CA LYS A 125 -3.89 5.20 -0.68
C LYS A 125 -2.42 4.90 -0.38
N ILE A 126 -2.16 3.97 0.54
CA ILE A 126 -0.80 3.55 0.90
C ILE A 126 -0.10 2.94 -0.33
N GLY A 127 -0.78 2.06 -1.08
CA GLY A 127 -0.22 1.49 -2.31
C GLY A 127 0.11 2.55 -3.36
N ALA A 128 -0.70 3.60 -3.48
CA ALA A 128 -0.41 4.72 -4.36
C ALA A 128 0.83 5.52 -3.91
N ASP A 129 0.92 5.85 -2.62
CA ASP A 129 2.10 6.55 -2.07
C ASP A 129 3.38 5.72 -2.23
N LEU A 130 3.24 4.39 -2.11
CA LEU A 130 4.33 3.45 -2.36
C LEU A 130 4.75 3.42 -3.82
N LEU A 131 3.82 3.50 -4.78
CA LEU A 131 4.13 3.58 -6.21
C LEU A 131 4.89 4.87 -6.55
N ASP A 132 4.45 6.01 -6.05
CA ASP A 132 5.18 7.28 -6.22
C ASP A 132 6.59 7.21 -5.61
N SER A 133 6.68 6.70 -4.38
CA SER A 133 7.95 6.50 -3.68
C SER A 133 8.88 5.50 -4.39
N PHE A 134 8.33 4.44 -5.00
CA PHE A 134 9.08 3.50 -5.83
C PHE A 134 9.72 4.24 -7.00
N VAL A 135 8.97 5.09 -7.71
CA VAL A 135 9.50 5.88 -8.83
C VAL A 135 10.60 6.79 -8.35
N ALA A 136 10.37 7.56 -7.29
CA ALA A 136 11.37 8.47 -6.75
C ALA A 136 12.66 7.74 -6.33
N TYR A 137 12.54 6.59 -5.66
CA TYR A 137 13.69 5.77 -5.29
C TYR A 137 14.41 5.22 -6.53
N ARG A 138 13.66 4.70 -7.52
CA ARG A 138 14.22 4.18 -8.77
C ARG A 138 15.03 5.24 -9.53
N LEU A 139 14.53 6.48 -9.59
CA LEU A 139 15.21 7.59 -10.28
C LEU A 139 16.45 8.10 -9.50
N GLY A 140 16.49 7.88 -8.19
CA GLY A 140 17.60 8.28 -7.32
C GLY A 140 18.66 7.20 -7.10
N ILE A 141 18.36 5.93 -7.41
CA ILE A 141 19.13 4.77 -6.96
C ILE A 141 20.60 4.81 -7.40
N ASP A 142 20.87 5.26 -8.62
CA ASP A 142 22.22 5.30 -9.21
C ASP A 142 23.14 6.33 -8.54
N ARG A 143 22.57 7.21 -7.70
CA ARG A 143 23.31 8.23 -6.92
C ARG A 143 23.58 7.79 -5.49
N LEU A 144 23.03 6.65 -5.06
CA LEU A 144 23.21 6.15 -3.70
C LEU A 144 24.55 5.40 -3.58
N PRO A 145 25.17 5.36 -2.40
CA PRO A 145 26.44 4.66 -2.17
C PRO A 145 26.28 3.13 -2.09
N TYR A 146 25.11 2.59 -2.43
CA TYR A 146 24.75 1.18 -2.25
C TYR A 146 24.96 0.38 -3.53
N SER A 147 25.17 -0.93 -3.41
CA SER A 147 25.31 -1.81 -4.57
C SER A 147 23.99 -1.95 -5.35
N GLU A 148 24.09 -2.33 -6.63
CA GLU A 148 22.92 -2.64 -7.46
C GLU A 148 22.04 -3.72 -6.82
N THR A 149 22.64 -4.72 -6.17
CA THR A 149 21.91 -5.78 -5.45
C THR A 149 21.05 -5.21 -4.31
N TYR A 150 21.59 -4.27 -3.53
CA TYR A 150 20.82 -3.60 -2.48
C TYR A 150 19.68 -2.78 -3.08
N GLY A 151 19.97 -2.06 -4.17
CA GLY A 151 18.97 -1.28 -4.88
C GLY A 151 17.81 -2.14 -5.42
N ALA A 152 18.14 -3.28 -6.04
CA ALA A 152 17.17 -4.26 -6.50
C ALA A 152 16.34 -4.85 -5.35
N ALA A 153 16.97 -5.19 -4.23
CA ALA A 153 16.28 -5.69 -3.04
C ALA A 153 15.29 -4.66 -2.48
N MET A 154 15.69 -3.38 -2.41
CA MET A 154 14.81 -2.29 -1.98
C MET A 154 13.61 -2.10 -2.92
N LEU A 155 13.84 -2.07 -4.23
CA LEU A 155 12.75 -1.99 -5.23
C LEU A 155 11.83 -3.21 -5.18
N CYS A 156 12.40 -4.41 -4.97
CA CYS A 156 11.61 -5.63 -4.80
C CYS A 156 10.71 -5.53 -3.57
N ARG A 157 11.23 -4.96 -2.48
CA ARG A 157 10.45 -4.74 -1.27
C ARG A 157 9.34 -3.72 -1.48
N TYR A 158 9.61 -2.58 -2.14
CA TYR A 158 8.54 -1.65 -2.55
C TYR A 158 7.47 -2.38 -3.36
N TRP A 159 7.87 -3.17 -4.35
CA TRP A 159 6.92 -3.85 -5.21
C TRP A 159 6.09 -4.91 -4.49
N SER A 160 6.69 -5.66 -3.57
CA SER A 160 5.95 -6.58 -2.70
C SER A 160 4.90 -5.83 -1.88
N ASP A 161 5.29 -4.70 -1.27
CA ASP A 161 4.35 -3.88 -0.49
C ASP A 161 3.24 -3.30 -1.39
N ILE A 162 3.57 -2.79 -2.58
CA ILE A 162 2.60 -2.28 -3.56
C ILE A 162 1.61 -3.36 -3.99
N SER A 163 2.12 -4.55 -4.31
CA SER A 163 1.29 -5.66 -4.79
C SER A 163 0.25 -6.07 -3.75
N ASP A 164 0.61 -6.07 -2.47
CA ASP A 164 -0.32 -6.36 -1.37
C ASP A 164 -1.41 -5.28 -1.20
N GLU A 165 -1.14 -4.05 -1.64
CA GLU A 165 -2.07 -2.92 -1.59
C GLU A 165 -2.98 -2.81 -2.83
N ILE A 166 -2.64 -3.51 -3.91
CA ILE A 166 -3.46 -3.61 -5.12
C ILE A 166 -4.50 -4.72 -4.91
N ARG A 167 -5.77 -4.33 -4.77
CA ARG A 167 -6.90 -5.25 -4.55
C ARG A 167 -7.46 -5.82 -5.85
N TRP A 168 -7.32 -5.08 -6.94
CA TRP A 168 -7.76 -5.50 -8.25
C TRP A 168 -6.86 -4.92 -9.31
N TYR A 169 -6.50 -5.72 -10.30
CA TYR A 169 -5.74 -5.28 -11.45
C TYR A 169 -6.21 -6.02 -12.69
N TYR A 170 -6.40 -5.29 -13.79
CA TYR A 170 -6.73 -5.84 -15.08
C TYR A 170 -6.08 -5.01 -16.20
N ASP A 171 -5.32 -5.69 -17.05
CA ASP A 171 -4.63 -5.15 -18.21
C ASP A 171 -4.34 -6.32 -19.18
N GLU A 172 -5.19 -6.51 -20.20
CA GLU A 172 -5.09 -7.57 -21.22
C GLU A 172 -4.99 -9.01 -20.64
N ASP A 173 -5.89 -9.38 -19.72
CA ASP A 173 -5.94 -10.71 -19.06
C ASP A 173 -4.67 -11.13 -18.30
N ARG A 174 -3.75 -10.19 -18.04
CA ARG A 174 -2.49 -10.46 -17.34
C ARG A 174 -2.51 -9.87 -15.95
N VAL A 175 -2.26 -10.71 -14.96
CA VAL A 175 -1.96 -10.27 -13.58
C VAL A 175 -0.63 -9.52 -13.52
N LEU A 176 -0.43 -8.75 -12.46
CA LEU A 176 0.88 -8.17 -12.15
C LEU A 176 1.84 -9.29 -11.75
N PHE A 177 3.10 -9.18 -12.19
CA PHE A 177 4.11 -10.16 -11.78
C PHE A 177 4.44 -10.01 -10.30
N GLN A 178 4.47 -11.13 -9.58
CA GLN A 178 5.00 -11.18 -8.22
C GLN A 178 6.48 -11.60 -8.24
N PHE A 179 7.31 -10.87 -7.49
CA PHE A 179 8.72 -11.18 -7.32
C PHE A 179 8.95 -11.69 -5.89
N ARG A 180 9.90 -12.61 -5.72
CA ARG A 180 10.26 -13.13 -4.41
C ARG A 180 11.07 -12.09 -3.63
N ASP A 181 10.53 -11.60 -2.51
CA ASP A 181 11.27 -10.78 -1.56
C ASP A 181 12.15 -11.66 -0.65
N GLU A 182 13.39 -11.90 -1.08
CA GLU A 182 14.33 -12.79 -0.38
C GLU A 182 14.89 -12.16 0.91
N PHE A 183 15.05 -10.85 0.93
CA PHE A 183 15.75 -10.16 2.02
C PHE A 183 14.81 -9.67 3.11
N GLY A 184 13.53 -9.43 2.80
CA GLY A 184 12.56 -9.02 3.81
C GLY A 184 12.90 -7.69 4.48
N LEU A 185 13.48 -6.76 3.73
CA LEU A 185 13.94 -5.49 4.26
C LEU A 185 12.77 -4.68 4.83
N ASN A 186 12.95 -4.06 5.99
CA ASN A 186 12.04 -3.02 6.44
C ASN A 186 12.49 -1.67 5.87
N ARG A 187 11.61 -1.02 5.09
CA ARG A 187 11.87 0.28 4.47
C ARG A 187 11.46 1.46 5.37
N HIS A 188 11.54 1.29 6.69
CA HIS A 188 11.11 2.24 7.73
C HIS A 188 9.59 2.40 7.84
N PHE A 189 8.84 1.32 7.60
CA PHE A 189 7.41 1.28 7.86
C PHE A 189 7.15 0.94 9.31
N ARG A 190 6.15 1.60 9.90
CA ARG A 190 5.45 1.10 11.08
C ARG A 190 4.17 0.41 10.61
N PHE A 191 4.05 -0.88 10.88
CA PHE A 191 2.87 -1.64 10.51
C PHE A 191 1.74 -1.40 11.51
N GLU A 192 0.50 -1.53 11.08
CA GLU A 192 -0.66 -1.31 11.95
C GLU A 192 -1.61 -2.49 11.86
N CYS A 193 -1.95 -3.09 12.99
CA CYS A 193 -2.91 -4.18 13.07
C CYS A 193 -4.14 -3.73 13.83
N ASP A 194 -5.27 -3.60 13.13
CA ASP A 194 -6.57 -3.21 13.70
C ASP A 194 -7.41 -4.39 14.19
N ASN A 195 -6.91 -5.62 14.06
CA ASN A 195 -7.59 -6.85 14.42
C ASN A 195 -6.72 -7.86 15.18
N PRO A 196 -5.92 -7.43 16.19
CA PRO A 196 -5.05 -8.34 16.90
C PRO A 196 -5.85 -9.40 17.67
N ARG A 197 -5.33 -10.63 17.72
CA ARG A 197 -5.83 -11.67 18.62
C ARG A 197 -5.07 -11.60 19.92
N PHE A 198 -5.78 -11.57 21.04
CA PHE A 198 -5.16 -11.60 22.34
C PHE A 198 -6.02 -12.30 23.38
N SER A 199 -5.39 -12.75 24.46
CA SER A 199 -6.04 -13.28 25.66
C SER A 199 -5.57 -12.50 26.89
N VAL A 200 -6.50 -12.18 27.78
CA VAL A 200 -6.20 -11.51 29.05
C VAL A 200 -6.02 -12.59 30.13
N GLY A 201 -4.81 -12.70 30.66
CA GLY A 201 -4.47 -13.58 31.79
C GLY A 201 -4.57 -12.86 33.14
N THR A 202 -4.01 -13.47 34.19
CA THR A 202 -4.02 -12.91 35.55
C THR A 202 -3.07 -11.72 35.72
N ASP A 203 -1.91 -11.77 35.08
CA ASP A 203 -0.80 -10.81 35.22
C ASP A 203 -0.36 -10.18 33.89
N HIS A 204 -0.75 -10.76 32.76
CA HIS A 204 -0.35 -10.31 31.44
C HIS A 204 -1.47 -10.44 30.40
N ILE A 205 -1.33 -9.67 29.32
CA ILE A 205 -2.02 -9.89 28.05
C ILE A 205 -1.07 -10.61 27.11
N ARG A 206 -1.55 -11.67 26.46
CA ARG A 206 -0.81 -12.36 25.41
C ARG A 206 -1.42 -12.02 24.07
N PHE A 207 -0.64 -11.37 23.20
CA PHE A 207 -0.94 -11.23 21.79
C PHE A 207 -0.46 -12.48 21.05
N ASP A 208 -1.32 -13.01 20.20
CA ASP A 208 -0.95 -14.03 19.23
C ASP A 208 -0.33 -13.28 18.05
N LEU A 209 0.96 -13.52 17.81
CA LEU A 209 1.72 -12.99 16.69
C LEU A 209 2.26 -14.22 15.96
N GLY A 210 1.85 -14.42 14.70
CA GLY A 210 2.38 -15.50 13.88
C GLY A 210 3.91 -15.43 13.80
N GLU A 211 4.58 -16.56 13.61
CA GLU A 211 6.04 -16.69 13.69
C GLU A 211 6.79 -15.63 12.87
N ILE A 212 6.32 -15.34 11.66
CA ILE A 212 6.93 -14.35 10.77
C ILE A 212 6.90 -12.91 11.32
N TYR A 213 5.97 -12.58 12.23
CA TYR A 213 5.76 -11.24 12.77
C TYR A 213 6.41 -11.05 14.15
N THR A 214 7.20 -12.02 14.60
CA THR A 214 7.87 -11.96 15.90
C THR A 214 9.14 -11.12 15.91
N ASP A 215 9.71 -10.83 14.73
CA ASP A 215 10.88 -9.96 14.59
C ASP A 215 10.45 -8.48 14.46
N PRO A 216 10.61 -7.66 15.52
CA PRO A 216 10.19 -6.26 15.51
C PRO A 216 11.06 -5.36 14.62
N LEU A 217 12.28 -5.78 14.24
CA LEU A 217 13.12 -5.03 13.31
C LEU A 217 12.56 -5.14 11.89
N ARG A 218 12.03 -6.31 11.56
CA ARG A 218 11.40 -6.59 10.27
C ARG A 218 9.94 -6.11 10.23
N TYR A 219 9.21 -6.28 11.32
CA TYR A 219 7.78 -5.96 11.43
C TYR A 219 7.49 -5.16 12.72
N PRO A 220 7.83 -3.86 12.78
CA PRO A 220 7.45 -2.99 13.90
C PRO A 220 5.95 -2.67 13.80
N ILE A 221 5.13 -3.48 14.46
CA ILE A 221 3.66 -3.42 14.39
C ILE A 221 3.09 -2.67 15.60
N ASP A 222 2.21 -1.70 15.36
CA ASP A 222 1.30 -1.15 16.35
C ASP A 222 -0.01 -1.95 16.37
N LEU A 223 -0.31 -2.56 17.52
CA LEU A 223 -1.49 -3.39 17.75
C LEU A 223 -2.60 -2.54 18.35
N TYR A 224 -3.68 -2.32 17.59
CA TYR A 224 -4.86 -1.59 18.04
C TYR A 224 -5.84 -2.55 18.70
N ALA A 225 -5.89 -2.54 20.03
CA ALA A 225 -6.67 -3.48 20.83
C ALA A 225 -7.70 -2.76 21.70
N VAL A 226 -8.97 -3.14 21.59
CA VAL A 226 -10.02 -2.68 22.51
C VAL A 226 -10.07 -3.63 23.71
N ILE A 227 -9.64 -3.16 24.88
CA ILE A 227 -9.55 -3.94 26.11
C ILE A 227 -10.31 -3.17 27.19
N ASN A 228 -11.23 -3.83 27.88
CA ASN A 228 -12.09 -3.20 28.90
C ASN A 228 -12.77 -1.92 28.38
N THR A 229 -13.35 -1.98 27.17
CA THR A 229 -14.03 -0.85 26.50
C THR A 229 -13.16 0.39 26.24
N GLN A 230 -11.84 0.23 26.20
CA GLN A 230 -10.92 1.31 25.85
C GLN A 230 -9.95 0.87 24.77
N LEU A 231 -9.67 1.77 23.83
CA LEU A 231 -8.67 1.52 22.79
C LEU A 231 -7.26 1.68 23.36
N HIS A 232 -6.41 0.69 23.10
CA HIS A 232 -4.99 0.69 23.37
C HIS A 232 -4.21 0.51 22.07
N ILE A 233 -3.09 1.21 21.92
CA ILE A 233 -2.18 1.08 20.78
C ILE A 233 -0.86 0.56 21.34
N VAL A 234 -0.66 -0.75 21.23
CA VAL A 234 0.48 -1.46 21.84
C VAL A 234 1.53 -1.76 20.76
N PRO A 235 2.72 -1.16 20.82
CA PRO A 235 3.79 -1.48 19.89
C PRO A 235 4.35 -2.88 20.17
N VAL A 236 4.68 -3.65 19.14
CA VAL A 236 5.27 -5.00 19.27
C VAL A 236 6.59 -4.96 20.03
N GLU A 237 7.31 -3.84 19.97
CA GLU A 237 8.56 -3.58 20.68
C GLU A 237 8.37 -3.53 22.20
N ALA A 238 7.16 -3.25 22.69
CA ALA A 238 6.84 -3.32 24.11
C ALA A 238 6.52 -4.75 24.59
N LEU A 239 6.44 -5.72 23.69
CA LEU A 239 6.10 -7.10 24.02
C LEU A 239 7.35 -7.93 24.32
N SER A 240 7.25 -8.78 25.32
CA SER A 240 8.24 -9.84 25.59
C SER A 240 7.62 -11.20 25.25
N ALA A 241 8.10 -11.84 24.18
CA ALA A 241 7.55 -13.10 23.65
C ALA A 241 6.02 -13.04 23.42
N GLY A 242 5.56 -11.92 22.83
CA GLY A 242 4.13 -11.67 22.56
C GLY A 242 3.31 -11.28 23.80
N LYS A 243 3.94 -11.01 24.94
CA LYS A 243 3.24 -10.67 26.19
C LYS A 243 3.49 -9.22 26.62
N LEU A 244 2.43 -8.59 27.15
CA LEU A 244 2.47 -7.29 27.82
C LEU A 244 1.99 -7.45 29.27
N ALA A 245 2.74 -6.94 30.24
CA ALA A 245 2.31 -6.96 31.63
C ALA A 245 1.08 -6.05 31.85
N LEU A 246 0.10 -6.47 32.66
CA LEU A 246 -1.15 -5.74 32.84
C LEU A 246 -0.97 -4.35 33.46
N ASP A 247 0.02 -4.20 34.33
CA ASP A 247 0.38 -2.92 34.96
C ASP A 247 0.96 -1.90 33.96
N GLN A 248 1.47 -2.36 32.81
CA GLN A 248 1.96 -1.51 31.73
C GLN A 248 0.85 -1.07 30.78
N LEU A 249 -0.28 -1.78 30.73
CA LEU A 249 -1.38 -1.53 29.81
C LEU A 249 -1.85 -0.06 29.80
N PRO A 250 -2.03 0.63 30.94
CA PRO A 250 -2.51 2.02 30.95
C PRO A 250 -1.61 3.01 30.19
N ARG A 251 -0.32 2.70 30.03
CA ARG A 251 0.63 3.56 29.28
C ARG A 251 0.29 3.63 27.79
N TRP A 252 -0.37 2.61 27.28
CA TRP A 252 -0.68 2.41 25.87
C TRP A 252 -2.13 2.78 25.52
N GLN A 253 -2.89 3.34 26.46
CA GLN A 253 -4.25 3.79 26.22
C GLN A 253 -4.28 4.97 25.23
N ALA A 254 -5.13 4.87 24.21
CA ALA A 254 -5.31 5.92 23.21
C ALA A 254 -5.94 7.16 23.84
N ARG A 255 -5.41 8.34 23.50
CA ARG A 255 -5.88 9.64 24.01
C ARG A 255 -6.99 10.20 23.13
N LEU A 256 -8.15 9.52 23.13
CA LEU A 256 -9.33 9.89 22.34
C LEU A 256 -10.38 10.53 23.25
N SER A 257 -11.23 11.40 22.69
CA SER A 257 -12.27 12.12 23.44
C SER A 257 -13.31 11.19 24.07
N ASP A 258 -13.62 10.06 23.42
CA ASP A 258 -14.53 9.02 23.91
C ASP A 258 -13.80 7.72 24.29
N GLY A 259 -12.46 7.72 24.22
CA GLY A 259 -11.61 6.56 24.49
C GLY A 259 -11.71 5.41 23.49
N LEU A 260 -12.46 5.55 22.39
CA LEU A 260 -12.83 4.43 21.51
C LEU A 260 -12.78 4.74 20.01
N THR A 261 -13.25 5.90 19.57
CA THR A 261 -13.45 6.20 18.15
C THR A 261 -12.25 6.89 17.55
N LEU A 262 -11.68 6.29 16.50
CA LEU A 262 -10.57 6.89 15.77
C LEU A 262 -11.05 8.06 14.88
N PRO A 263 -10.22 9.10 14.70
CA PRO A 263 -10.52 10.17 13.75
C PRO A 263 -10.73 9.66 12.32
N ALA A 264 -11.52 10.39 11.52
CA ALA A 264 -11.81 10.05 10.12
C ALA A 264 -10.55 9.83 9.25
N SER A 265 -9.46 10.55 9.56
CA SER A 265 -8.17 10.41 8.87
C SER A 265 -7.57 9.00 8.93
N TYR A 266 -7.94 8.18 9.91
CA TYR A 266 -7.51 6.79 10.01
C TYR A 266 -8.26 5.84 9.06
N ARG A 267 -9.32 6.30 8.38
CA ARG A 267 -10.07 5.44 7.44
C ARG A 267 -9.18 4.88 6.34
N LEU A 268 -8.34 5.73 5.74
CA LEU A 268 -7.45 5.34 4.65
C LEU A 268 -6.34 4.39 5.12
N ARG A 269 -6.00 4.43 6.42
CA ARG A 269 -5.06 3.49 7.05
C ARG A 269 -5.71 2.11 7.20
N PHE A 270 -6.95 2.05 7.68
CA PHE A 270 -7.68 0.79 7.92
C PHE A 270 -8.65 0.41 6.79
N THR A 271 -8.19 0.57 5.56
CA THR A 271 -8.97 0.34 4.34
C THR A 271 -9.19 -1.15 4.11
N ARG A 272 -10.43 -1.58 3.87
CA ARG A 272 -10.71 -2.99 3.49
C ARG A 272 -11.66 -3.07 2.31
N GLU A 273 -11.42 -4.05 1.45
CA GLU A 273 -12.37 -4.41 0.42
C GLU A 273 -13.63 -4.99 1.08
N VAL A 274 -14.78 -4.36 0.82
CA VAL A 274 -16.06 -4.95 1.21
C VAL A 274 -16.39 -5.95 0.11
N MET A 275 -16.28 -7.24 0.40
CA MET A 275 -16.77 -8.27 -0.51
C MET A 275 -18.26 -8.03 -0.78
N ALA A 276 -18.59 -7.66 -2.02
CA ALA A 276 -19.97 -7.65 -2.45
C ALA A 276 -20.46 -9.10 -2.49
N GLN A 277 -21.54 -9.41 -1.77
CA GLN A 277 -22.16 -10.73 -1.85
C GLN A 277 -22.51 -11.04 -3.32
N GLY A 278 -21.99 -12.15 -3.84
CA GLY A 278 -22.35 -12.67 -5.17
C GLY A 278 -21.37 -12.43 -6.32
N LEU A 279 -20.16 -11.91 -6.08
CA LEU A 279 -19.10 -11.90 -7.10
C LEU A 279 -18.22 -13.15 -7.01
N PRO A 280 -17.92 -13.83 -8.14
CA PRO A 280 -16.99 -14.96 -8.15
C PRO A 280 -15.58 -14.48 -7.79
N MET A 281 -14.87 -15.27 -6.98
CA MET A 281 -13.45 -15.06 -6.70
C MET A 281 -12.67 -15.22 -7.99
N THR A 282 -11.82 -14.25 -8.33
CA THR A 282 -10.70 -14.42 -9.27
C THR A 282 -9.43 -14.68 -8.50
#